data_AF-A0A1U7XNU9-F1
#
_entry.id   AF-A0A1U7XNU9-F1
#
_cell.length_a   1.000
_cell.length_b   1.000
_cell.length_c   1.000
_cell.angle_alpha   90.00
_cell.angle_beta   90.00
_cell.angle_gamma   90.00
#
_symmetry.space_group_name_H-M   'P 1'
#
loop_
_entity.id
_entity.type
_entity.pdbx_description
1 polymer ?
#
loop_
_entity_poly.entity_id
_entity_poly.type
_entity_poly.pdbx_seq_one_letter_code
_entity_poly.pdbx_strand_id
1 'polypeptide(L)'
;MAPELLNGSSSLVSEKVDVFSFGIVMWELLTGEEPYAELHYGAIIGGIVSNTLRPPVPESCDADWRILMERCWSAEPSERPSFTEIANDLRVMQSKLPPKGQNQQSPPSANTNQAKS
;
A
#
# COMPACT_ATOMS: atom_id res chain seq x y z
N MET A 1 -3.69 0.42 14.11
CA MET A 1 -3.43 1.56 15.02
C MET A 1 -1.93 1.69 15.23
N ALA A 2 -1.42 2.92 15.34
CA ALA A 2 -0.01 3.17 15.60
C ALA A 2 0.42 2.77 17.03
N PRO A 3 1.67 2.34 17.26
CA PRO A 3 2.17 1.91 18.57
C PRO A 3 1.95 2.96 19.68
N GLU A 4 2.32 4.22 19.44
CA GLU A 4 2.24 5.29 20.44
C GLU A 4 0.81 5.61 20.89
N LEU A 5 -0.17 5.42 20.00
CA LEU A 5 -1.59 5.54 20.32
C LEU A 5 -2.05 4.38 21.21
N LEU A 6 -1.61 3.15 20.90
CA LEU A 6 -1.90 1.94 21.68
C LEU A 6 -1.24 1.98 23.07
N ASN A 7 -0.11 2.66 23.19
CA ASN A 7 0.64 2.81 24.44
C ASN A 7 0.06 3.90 25.36
N GLY A 8 -0.98 4.63 24.92
CA GLY A 8 -1.53 5.76 25.65
C GLY A 8 -0.58 6.95 25.78
N SER A 9 0.42 7.05 24.88
CA SER A 9 1.44 8.10 24.92
C SER A 9 0.96 9.38 24.24
N SER A 10 0.03 10.11 24.87
CA SER A 10 -0.63 11.30 24.29
C SER A 10 0.33 12.37 23.78
N SER A 11 1.55 12.49 24.33
CA SER A 11 2.55 13.47 23.88
C SER A 11 3.18 13.15 22.52
N LEU A 12 3.04 11.91 22.04
CA LEU A 12 3.56 11.44 20.76
C LEU A 12 2.46 11.30 19.69
N VAL A 13 1.19 11.51 20.07
CA VAL A 13 0.07 11.44 19.14
C VAL A 13 0.07 12.69 18.27
N SER A 14 0.29 12.50 16.98
CA SER A 14 0.18 13.51 15.94
C SER A 14 -0.43 12.90 14.68
N GLU A 15 -0.47 13.64 13.56
CA GLU A 15 -0.85 13.13 12.24
C GLU A 15 -0.08 11.87 11.81
N LYS A 16 1.05 11.58 12.44
CA LYS A 16 1.84 10.36 12.19
C LYS A 16 1.09 9.07 12.56
N VAL A 17 0.07 9.12 13.42
CA VAL A 17 -0.78 7.93 13.70
C VAL A 17 -1.61 7.53 12.48
N ASP A 18 -2.03 8.52 11.69
CA ASP A 18 -2.77 8.31 10.45
C ASP A 18 -1.85 7.79 9.35
N VAL A 19 -0.59 8.29 9.30
CA VAL A 19 0.43 7.78 8.38
C VAL A 19 0.73 6.30 8.63
N PHE A 20 0.81 5.88 9.90
CA PHE A 20 0.97 4.46 10.23
C PHE A 20 -0.18 3.64 9.66
N SER A 21 -1.41 4.09 9.89
CA SER A 21 -2.61 3.41 9.42
C SER A 21 -2.68 3.38 7.88
N PHE A 22 -2.20 4.43 7.22
CA PHE A 22 -2.05 4.48 5.77
C PHE A 22 -1.06 3.43 5.23
N GLY A 23 0.04 3.16 5.94
CA GLY A 23 0.95 2.06 5.58
C GLY A 23 0.27 0.68 5.59
N ILE A 24 -0.64 0.45 6.54
CA ILE A 24 -1.45 -0.78 6.58
C ILE A 24 -2.41 -0.83 5.39
N VAL A 25 -3.07 0.30 5.07
CA VAL A 25 -3.94 0.40 3.88
C VAL A 25 -3.17 0.15 2.58
N MET A 26 -1.94 0.64 2.46
CA MET A 26 -1.09 0.34 1.30
C MET A 26 -0.84 -1.17 1.16
N TRP A 27 -0.69 -1.89 2.27
CA TRP A 27 -0.55 -3.35 2.24
C TRP A 27 -1.85 -4.06 1.87
N GLU A 28 -2.99 -3.59 2.38
CA GLU A 28 -4.31 -4.10 1.99
C GLU A 28 -4.55 -3.91 0.49
N LEU A 29 -4.17 -2.75 -0.08
CA LEU A 29 -4.27 -2.50 -1.51
C LEU A 29 -3.33 -3.38 -2.35
N LEU A 30 -2.13 -3.66 -1.83
CA LEU A 30 -1.16 -4.53 -2.49
C LEU A 30 -1.63 -5.98 -2.57
N THR A 31 -2.25 -6.47 -1.50
CA THR A 31 -2.55 -7.89 -1.32
C THR A 31 -4.01 -8.25 -1.59
N GLY A 32 -4.93 -7.32 -1.34
CA GLY A 32 -6.37 -7.59 -1.31
C GLY A 32 -6.84 -8.34 -0.07
N GLU A 33 -5.96 -8.52 0.92
CA GLU A 33 -6.18 -9.36 2.11
C GLU A 33 -6.54 -8.51 3.34
N GLU A 34 -7.19 -9.15 4.32
CA GLU A 34 -7.46 -8.54 5.62
C GLU A 34 -6.19 -8.59 6.51
N PRO A 35 -5.74 -7.46 7.09
CA PRO A 35 -4.55 -7.44 7.90
C PRO A 35 -4.81 -8.16 9.22
N TYR A 36 -3.96 -9.15 9.52
CA TYR A 36 -4.00 -9.90 10.78
C TYR A 36 -5.26 -10.76 11.00
N ALA A 37 -5.95 -11.20 9.93
CA ALA A 37 -7.22 -11.93 9.98
C ALA A 37 -7.32 -13.05 11.04
N GLU A 38 -6.23 -13.78 11.30
CA GLU A 38 -6.21 -14.93 12.21
C GLU A 38 -5.73 -14.61 13.64
N LEU A 39 -5.53 -13.32 13.98
CA LEU A 39 -4.98 -12.92 15.27
C LEU A 39 -6.03 -12.24 16.16
N HIS A 40 -6.05 -12.65 17.43
CA HIS A 40 -6.85 -11.97 18.45
C HIS A 40 -6.33 -10.55 18.70
N TYR A 41 -7.22 -9.58 18.96
CA TYR A 41 -6.89 -8.16 19.11
C TYR A 41 -5.73 -7.90 20.10
N GLY A 42 -5.67 -8.65 21.21
CA GLY A 42 -4.60 -8.50 22.20
C GLY A 42 -3.21 -8.89 21.66
N ALA A 43 -3.14 -9.92 20.81
CA ALA A 43 -1.90 -10.32 20.15
C ALA A 43 -1.48 -9.30 19.08
N ILE A 44 -2.44 -8.74 18.34
CA ILE A 44 -2.20 -7.68 17.36
C ILE A 44 -1.61 -6.45 18.05
N ILE A 45 -2.28 -5.97 19.11
CA ILE A 45 -1.83 -4.79 19.87
C ILE A 45 -0.45 -5.05 20.47
N GLY A 46 -0.26 -6.17 21.17
CA GLY A 46 1.03 -6.51 21.77
C GLY A 46 2.16 -6.63 20.74
N GLY A 47 1.89 -7.22 19.58
CA GLY A 47 2.86 -7.35 18.48
C GLY A 47 3.22 -6.01 17.84
N ILE A 48 2.25 -5.14 17.60
CA ILE A 48 2.49 -3.80 17.04
C ILE A 48 3.32 -2.96 18.01
N VAL A 49 2.93 -2.95 19.28
CA VAL A 49 3.59 -2.17 20.35
C VAL A 49 5.02 -2.64 20.60
N SER A 50 5.25 -3.95 20.59
CA SER A 50 6.60 -4.54 20.73
C SER A 50 7.44 -4.46 19.45
N ASN A 51 6.89 -3.90 18.37
CA ASN A 51 7.51 -3.87 17.04
C ASN A 51 7.91 -5.25 16.51
N THR A 52 7.17 -6.29 16.87
CA THR A 52 7.38 -7.68 16.41
C THR A 52 6.38 -8.10 15.34
N LEU A 53 5.35 -7.28 15.09
CA LEU A 53 4.29 -7.59 14.14
C LEU A 53 4.06 -6.47 13.12
N ARG A 54 4.19 -6.83 11.85
CA ARG A 54 3.70 -6.11 10.67
C ARG A 54 3.09 -7.12 9.69
N PRO A 55 2.18 -6.71 8.79
CA PRO A 55 1.65 -7.63 7.79
C PRO A 55 2.78 -8.16 6.87
N PRO A 56 2.77 -9.44 6.49
CA PRO A 56 3.83 -10.02 5.66
C PRO A 56 3.79 -9.43 4.25
N VAL A 57 4.91 -8.89 3.77
CA VAL A 57 4.99 -8.30 2.44
C VAL A 57 5.48 -9.33 1.42
N PRO A 58 4.73 -9.63 0.34
CA PRO A 58 5.15 -10.56 -0.70
C PRO A 58 6.52 -10.21 -1.31
N GLU A 59 7.29 -11.22 -1.70
CA GLU A 59 8.59 -11.02 -2.36
C GLU A 59 8.44 -10.36 -3.74
N SER A 60 7.31 -10.56 -4.41
CA SER A 60 6.99 -9.94 -5.70
C SER A 60 6.57 -8.47 -5.59
N CYS A 61 6.55 -7.89 -4.39
CA CYS A 61 6.22 -6.48 -4.20
C CYS A 61 7.26 -5.61 -4.89
N ASP A 62 6.78 -4.59 -5.62
CA ASP A 62 7.64 -3.56 -6.18
C ASP A 62 8.48 -2.89 -5.07
N ALA A 63 9.75 -2.65 -5.35
CA ALA A 63 10.71 -2.17 -4.36
C ALA A 63 10.37 -0.77 -3.85
N ASP A 64 9.93 0.13 -4.74
CA ASP A 64 9.55 1.49 -4.37
C ASP A 64 8.29 1.47 -3.48
N TRP A 65 7.30 0.63 -3.84
CA TRP A 65 6.10 0.42 -3.02
C TRP A 65 6.44 -0.10 -1.63
N ARG A 66 7.29 -1.13 -1.54
CA ARG A 66 7.75 -1.72 -0.27
C ARG A 66 8.39 -0.65 0.62
N ILE A 67 9.35 0.11 0.08
CA ILE A 67 10.08 1.14 0.83
C ILE A 67 9.12 2.19 1.39
N LEU A 68 8.21 2.72 0.56
CA LEU A 68 7.26 3.75 1.02
C LEU A 68 6.29 3.21 2.07
N MET A 69 5.71 2.03 1.82
CA MET A 69 4.80 1.36 2.75
C MET A 69 5.47 1.07 4.09
N GLU A 70 6.71 0.56 4.06
CA GLU A 70 7.44 0.23 5.28
C GLU A 70 7.84 1.47 6.11
N ARG A 71 8.18 2.57 5.44
CA ARG A 71 8.39 3.86 6.11
C ARG A 71 7.11 4.39 6.75
N CYS A 72 5.96 4.23 6.10
CA CYS A 72 4.68 4.68 6.65
C CYS A 72 4.36 4.00 7.99
N TRP A 73 4.62 2.69 8.13
CA TRP A 73 4.36 1.94 9.37
C TRP A 73 5.58 1.77 10.28
N SER A 74 6.59 2.65 10.19
CA SER A 74 7.72 2.61 11.14
C SER A 74 7.22 2.70 12.58
N ALA A 75 7.89 2.00 13.50
CA ALA A 75 7.59 2.10 14.92
C ALA A 75 7.81 3.53 15.43
N GLU A 76 8.88 4.18 14.96
CA GLU A 76 9.26 5.53 15.35
C GLU A 76 8.45 6.57 14.54
N PRO A 77 7.58 7.39 15.17
CA PRO A 77 6.75 8.35 14.46
C PRO A 77 7.54 9.39 13.67
N SER A 78 8.75 9.74 14.13
CA SER A 78 9.62 10.69 13.44
C SER A 78 10.19 10.17 12.11
N GLU A 79 10.30 8.84 11.94
CA GLU A 79 10.76 8.22 10.69
C GLU A 79 9.67 8.13 9.61
N ARG A 80 8.40 8.27 10.02
CA ARG A 80 7.27 8.22 9.09
C ARG A 80 7.24 9.48 8.23
N PRO A 81 7.04 9.38 6.91
CA PRO A 81 6.90 10.55 6.04
C PRO A 81 5.63 11.34 6.35
N SER A 82 5.60 12.61 5.99
CA SER A 82 4.35 13.39 5.89
C SER A 82 3.52 12.93 4.69
N PHE A 83 2.21 13.17 4.71
CA PHE A 83 1.36 12.91 3.53
C PHE A 83 1.80 13.67 2.27
N THR A 84 2.43 14.84 2.43
CA THR A 84 3.03 15.58 1.30
C THR A 84 4.16 14.79 0.66
N GLU A 85 5.07 14.22 1.46
CA GLU A 85 6.16 13.38 0.97
C GLU A 85 5.62 12.09 0.35
N ILE A 86 4.65 11.43 0.99
CA ILE A 86 3.99 10.23 0.46
C ILE A 86 3.38 10.52 -0.93
N ALA A 87 2.63 11.63 -1.07
CA ALA A 87 2.01 11.99 -2.34
C ALA A 87 3.06 12.29 -3.43
N ASN A 88 4.20 12.87 -3.06
CA ASN A 88 5.30 13.10 -4.01
C ASN A 88 5.95 11.78 -4.45
N ASP A 89 6.25 10.89 -3.51
CA ASP A 89 6.82 9.57 -3.80
C ASP A 89 5.88 8.76 -4.72
N LEU A 90 4.57 8.76 -4.43
CA LEU A 90 3.57 8.10 -5.28
C LEU A 90 3.50 8.69 -6.69
N ARG A 91 3.61 10.01 -6.87
CA ARG A 91 3.67 10.64 -8.20
C ARG A 91 4.93 10.25 -8.96
N VAL A 92 6.07 10.12 -8.27
CA VAL A 92 7.32 9.65 -8.86
C VAL A 92 7.22 8.18 -9.26
N MET A 93 6.59 7.33 -8.46
CA MET A 93 6.32 5.93 -8.84
C MET A 93 5.39 5.87 -10.06
N GLN A 94 4.31 6.66 -10.06
CA GLN A 94 3.35 6.71 -11.16
C GLN A 94 4.01 7.11 -12.49
N SER A 95 4.97 8.03 -12.49
CA SER A 95 5.64 8.47 -13.71
C SER A 95 6.57 7.42 -14.32
N LYS A 96 6.98 6.40 -13.55
CA LYS A 96 7.76 5.24 -14.03
C LYS A 96 6.87 4.17 -14.67
N LEU A 97 5.56 4.19 -14.42
CA LEU A 97 4.65 3.21 -14.99
C LEU A 97 4.48 3.45 -16.49
N PRO A 98 4.41 2.39 -17.31
CA PRO A 98 4.10 2.55 -18.71
C PRO A 98 2.71 3.19 -18.86
N PRO A 99 2.50 4.07 -19.86
CA PRO A 99 1.19 4.63 -20.13
C PRO A 99 0.20 3.49 -20.34
N LYS A 100 -0.93 3.51 -19.61
CA LYS A 100 -2.01 2.54 -19.82
C LYS A 100 -2.40 2.57 -21.29
N GLY A 101 -2.16 1.48 -22.01
CA GLY A 101 -2.42 1.39 -23.44
C GLY A 101 -3.88 1.73 -23.73
N GLN A 102 -4.11 2.79 -24.51
CA GLN A 102 -5.38 2.97 -25.20
C GLN A 102 -5.48 1.91 -26.31
N ASN A 103 -6.60 1.19 -26.34
CA ASN A 103 -7.11 0.29 -27.39
C ASN A 103 -6.60 -1.18 -27.47
N GLN A 104 -7.48 -2.10 -27.05
CA GLN A 104 -7.83 -3.27 -27.87
C GLN A 104 -9.30 -3.14 -28.30
N GLN A 105 -9.59 -2.25 -29.25
CA GLN A 105 -10.68 -2.51 -30.20
C GLN A 105 -10.04 -3.24 -31.37
N SER A 106 -10.35 -4.53 -31.49
CA SER A 106 -10.03 -5.33 -32.67
C SER A 106 -10.62 -4.62 -33.91
N PRO A 107 -9.89 -4.52 -35.03
CA PRO A 107 -10.49 -4.02 -36.27
C PRO A 107 -11.63 -4.96 -36.69
N PRO A 108 -12.74 -4.43 -37.26
CA PRO A 108 -13.78 -5.28 -37.81
C PRO A 108 -13.18 -6.12 -38.94
N SER A 109 -13.30 -7.45 -38.83
CA SER A 109 -12.88 -8.35 -39.89
C SER A 109 -13.60 -7.99 -41.19
N ALA A 110 -12.83 -7.55 -42.19
CA ALA A 110 -13.33 -7.31 -43.53
C ALA A 110 -13.78 -8.66 -44.13
N ASN A 111 -15.10 -8.89 -44.14
CA ASN A 111 -15.66 -10.06 -44.81
C ASN A 111 -15.69 -9.78 -46.33
N THR A 112 -14.59 -10.09 -47.00
CA THR A 112 -14.57 -10.23 -48.46
C THR A 112 -15.05 -11.63 -48.79
N ASN A 113 -16.33 -11.77 -49.15
CA ASN A 113 -16.76 -12.89 -49.97
C ASN A 113 -17.27 -12.36 -51.30
N GLN A 114 -16.40 -12.55 -52.29
CA GLN A 114 -16.63 -12.35 -53.71
C GLN A 114 -17.75 -13.25 -54.22
N ALA A 115 -18.43 -12.71 -55.22
CA ALA A 115 -19.24 -13.40 -56.20
C ALA A 115 -18.65 -14.73 -56.67
N LYS A 116 -19.52 -15.74 -56.84
CA LYS A 116 -19.42 -16.74 -57.91
C LYS A 116 -20.82 -17.26 -58.26
N SER A 117 -21.19 -16.98 -59.51
CA SER A 117 -22.21 -17.60 -60.39
C SER A 117 -23.70 -17.52 -60.02
#